data_AF-A0AAU7YJT8-F1
#
_entry.id   AF-A0AAU7YJT8-F1
#
_cell.length_a   1.000
_cell.length_b   1.000
_cell.length_c   1.000
_cell.angle_alpha   90.00
_cell.angle_beta   90.00
_cell.angle_gamma   90.00
#
_symmetry.space_group_name_H-M   'P 1'
#
loop_
_entity.id
_entity.type
_entity.pdbx_description
1 polymer ?
#
loop_
_entity_poly.entity_id
_entity_poly.type
_entity_poly.pdbx_seq_one_letter_code
_entity_poly.pdbx_strand_id
1 'polypeptide(L)'
;MTVDTHGKTDSRYAWKNIEKWWSETHINPGGSKTKWQPKMKKIWFTEYGFPSMNGYTNEPNVFVDKGSIESKYPRYSNGEVSFLSQKIAIEGTLKKWQSSEMVEKMFLWAWDARPFPYFPNLCDMWTDCHNWQTGHWIQGKLSQLSISDVLSDLLQKAGLKSDQFDTSNVKGLLSGYVINDQQPVRSIIKMLQSCYFFDVVEQDSKLKFVQKGRGVTTVMPIGETVFSNNSKLVNISQMDLNNKVNVVYFNRNFGYPIDVKYAELPKQGTAITVEIPLIMEEGEAQNIAEVLLYSSWQERNIYNFKLPIRYAWLVPSDVITILDGEKKHTVRIIKTKFESMAIQVSGVGYDSSIYKLSFPSTRSLMLKEYPPSHISKTIIEMIDLPYVKGNSVSFTLINEEKDWKGATLFISYNDKDYKPIASTNKQSTYGYVMESTDEGLVIVLRFGKLLGIIDSNSALIGKEIVKFQSAELIDKNKYKLSNLIRGQEGTKDATGEKFVLLDDSIISFEVQRGKKFYLKAVTYGDSLDNTEAKVLNN
;
A
#
# COMPACT_ATOMS: atom_id res chain seq x y z
N MET A 1 -25.23 0.70 32.00
CA MET A 1 -26.66 0.98 32.28
C MET A 1 -27.36 1.18 30.95
N THR A 2 -28.26 0.28 30.56
CA THR A 2 -29.11 0.45 29.39
C THR A 2 -30.37 1.18 29.84
N VAL A 3 -30.53 2.42 29.39
CA VAL A 3 -31.77 3.20 29.57
C VAL A 3 -32.73 2.76 28.46
N ASP A 4 -33.96 2.39 28.81
CA ASP A 4 -34.99 2.15 27.79
C ASP A 4 -35.38 3.47 27.09
N THR A 5 -36.14 3.38 25.99
CA THR A 5 -36.62 4.56 25.24
C THR A 5 -37.56 5.47 26.04
N HIS A 6 -37.85 5.14 27.30
CA HIS A 6 -38.74 5.86 28.21
C HIS A 6 -38.02 6.41 29.47
N GLY A 7 -36.68 6.41 29.48
CA GLY A 7 -35.90 7.04 30.55
C GLY A 7 -35.92 6.27 31.88
N LYS A 8 -36.42 5.02 31.92
CA LYS A 8 -36.45 4.24 33.15
C LYS A 8 -35.11 3.53 33.34
N THR A 9 -34.44 3.83 34.45
CA THR A 9 -33.15 3.25 34.88
C THR A 9 -33.30 1.92 35.62
N ASP A 10 -34.51 1.37 35.68
CA ASP A 10 -34.78 0.11 36.34
C ASP A 10 -34.35 -1.06 35.46
N SER A 11 -33.34 -1.79 35.94
CA SER A 11 -32.76 -2.96 35.27
C SER A 11 -33.77 -4.05 34.89
N ARG A 12 -34.99 -4.07 35.48
CA ARG A 12 -36.09 -4.98 35.09
C ARG A 12 -36.63 -4.71 33.70
N TYR A 13 -36.52 -3.48 33.21
CA TYR A 13 -36.96 -3.08 31.87
C TYR A 13 -35.80 -2.92 30.88
N ALA A 14 -34.61 -3.43 31.21
CA ALA A 14 -33.51 -3.47 30.24
C ALA A 14 -33.73 -4.63 29.27
N TRP A 15 -34.40 -4.40 28.14
CA TRP A 15 -34.81 -5.43 27.17
C TRP A 15 -33.65 -6.24 26.57
N LYS A 16 -32.41 -5.73 26.70
CA LYS A 16 -31.17 -6.38 26.24
C LYS A 16 -30.32 -6.93 27.39
N ASN A 17 -30.81 -6.99 28.63
CA ASN A 17 -30.13 -7.66 29.72
C ASN A 17 -30.41 -9.17 29.66
N ILE A 18 -29.74 -9.83 28.71
CA ILE A 18 -29.96 -11.24 28.35
C ILE A 18 -29.69 -12.15 29.56
N GLU A 19 -28.67 -11.84 30.36
CA GLU A 19 -28.34 -12.58 31.57
C GLU A 19 -29.46 -12.53 32.60
N LYS A 20 -30.02 -11.35 32.85
CA LYS A 20 -31.16 -11.18 33.76
C LYS A 20 -32.41 -11.89 33.24
N TRP A 21 -32.70 -11.75 31.94
CA TRP A 21 -33.82 -12.45 31.31
C TRP A 21 -33.67 -13.98 31.46
N TRP A 22 -32.47 -14.51 31.28
CA TRP A 22 -32.22 -15.95 31.41
C TRP A 22 -32.26 -16.43 32.87
N SER A 23 -31.76 -15.64 33.81
CA SER A 23 -31.55 -16.05 35.21
C SER A 23 -32.72 -15.75 36.15
N GLU A 24 -33.76 -15.04 35.69
CA GLU A 24 -34.90 -14.65 36.52
C GLU A 24 -36.23 -15.27 36.08
N THR A 25 -37.22 -15.23 36.97
CA THR A 25 -38.61 -15.55 36.65
C THR A 25 -39.27 -14.38 35.91
N HIS A 26 -40.16 -14.65 34.94
CA HIS A 26 -40.81 -13.58 34.17
C HIS A 26 -42.23 -13.29 34.68
N ILE A 27 -42.58 -12.01 34.68
CA ILE A 27 -43.89 -11.50 35.08
C ILE A 27 -44.39 -10.61 33.93
N ASN A 28 -45.59 -10.87 33.44
CA ASN A 28 -46.21 -10.07 32.39
C ASN A 28 -46.62 -8.68 32.92
N PRO A 29 -46.87 -7.68 32.05
CA PRO A 29 -47.33 -6.34 32.46
C PRO A 29 -48.61 -6.27 33.32
N GLY A 30 -49.36 -7.38 33.47
CA GLY A 30 -50.51 -7.50 34.37
C GLY A 30 -50.25 -8.26 35.68
N GLY A 31 -48.99 -8.55 36.02
CA GLY A 31 -48.61 -9.20 37.28
C GLY A 31 -48.65 -10.74 37.28
N SER A 32 -49.09 -11.38 36.19
CA SER A 32 -49.10 -12.83 36.08
C SER A 32 -47.70 -13.39 35.80
N LYS A 33 -47.27 -14.38 36.60
CA LYS A 33 -46.01 -15.10 36.40
C LYS A 33 -46.13 -16.07 35.22
N THR A 34 -45.13 -16.10 34.34
CA THR A 34 -45.11 -17.06 33.22
C THR A 34 -44.65 -18.45 33.67
N LYS A 35 -44.72 -19.44 32.77
CA LYS A 35 -44.18 -20.80 33.03
C LYS A 35 -42.64 -20.85 33.03
N TRP A 36 -41.98 -19.76 32.66
CA TRP A 36 -40.52 -19.69 32.63
C TRP A 36 -39.92 -19.91 34.02
N GLN A 37 -38.91 -20.78 34.09
CA GLN A 37 -38.05 -20.92 35.26
C GLN A 37 -36.65 -20.36 34.95
N PRO A 38 -35.96 -19.77 35.95
CA PRO A 38 -34.55 -19.43 35.82
C PRO A 38 -33.73 -20.53 35.15
N LYS A 39 -32.96 -20.16 34.13
CA LYS A 39 -32.05 -21.05 33.40
C LYS A 39 -32.73 -22.24 32.70
N MET A 40 -34.04 -22.17 32.45
CA MET A 40 -34.83 -23.28 31.89
C MET A 40 -34.32 -23.77 30.53
N LYS A 41 -33.85 -22.87 29.68
CA LYS A 41 -33.27 -23.19 28.36
C LYS A 41 -32.07 -22.31 28.09
N LYS A 42 -31.10 -22.85 27.34
CA LYS A 42 -30.01 -22.04 26.78
C LYS A 42 -30.53 -21.13 25.67
N ILE A 43 -29.76 -20.10 25.35
CA ILE A 43 -30.07 -19.08 24.35
C ILE A 43 -29.25 -19.35 23.09
N TRP A 44 -29.91 -19.22 21.94
CA TRP A 44 -29.26 -19.17 20.64
C TRP A 44 -29.38 -17.75 20.10
N PHE A 45 -28.28 -17.18 19.65
CA PHE A 45 -28.32 -16.00 18.79
C PHE A 45 -28.51 -16.47 17.37
N THR A 46 -29.77 -16.48 16.90
CA THR A 46 -30.13 -16.82 15.52
C THR A 46 -29.47 -15.89 14.52
N GLU A 47 -29.16 -14.66 14.93
CA GLU A 47 -28.33 -13.71 14.20
C GLU A 47 -27.53 -12.88 15.20
N TYR A 48 -26.24 -12.67 14.91
CA TYR A 48 -25.47 -11.58 15.46
C TYR A 48 -24.55 -11.05 14.36
N GLY A 49 -24.24 -9.77 14.36
CA GLY A 49 -23.40 -9.20 13.32
C GLY A 49 -23.20 -7.72 13.49
N PHE A 50 -22.30 -7.21 12.67
CA PHE A 50 -21.83 -5.85 12.74
C PHE A 50 -21.56 -5.33 11.32
N PRO A 51 -22.03 -4.12 10.96
CA PRO A 51 -21.68 -3.50 9.69
C PRO A 51 -20.20 -3.08 9.65
N SER A 52 -19.66 -2.89 8.47
CA SER A 52 -18.25 -2.52 8.24
C SER A 52 -18.01 -1.01 8.28
N MET A 53 -18.48 -0.30 9.31
CA MET A 53 -18.37 1.17 9.40
C MET A 53 -17.85 1.65 10.76
N ASN A 54 -17.12 2.76 10.79
CA ASN A 54 -16.73 3.39 12.04
C ASN A 54 -17.94 3.62 12.96
N GLY A 55 -17.79 3.34 14.25
CA GLY A 55 -18.83 3.60 15.25
C GLY A 55 -20.00 2.61 15.26
N TYR A 56 -20.01 1.56 14.43
CA TYR A 56 -21.15 0.64 14.37
C TYR A 56 -21.46 -0.05 15.71
N THR A 57 -20.47 -0.24 16.61
CA THR A 57 -20.70 -0.91 17.90
C THR A 57 -21.72 -0.17 18.76
N ASN A 58 -21.95 1.12 18.48
CA ASN A 58 -22.96 1.94 19.13
C ASN A 58 -24.39 1.54 18.70
N GLU A 59 -24.56 1.14 17.43
CA GLU A 59 -25.84 0.75 16.83
C GLU A 59 -25.63 -0.39 15.80
N PRO A 60 -25.41 -1.64 16.25
CA PRO A 60 -25.02 -2.75 15.37
C PRO A 60 -26.11 -3.20 14.39
N ASN A 61 -27.36 -2.75 14.60
CA ASN A 61 -28.48 -3.01 13.72
C ASN A 61 -28.62 -1.98 12.58
N VAL A 62 -27.84 -0.89 12.59
CA VAL A 62 -27.93 0.20 11.61
C VAL A 62 -26.86 0.01 10.55
N PHE A 63 -27.23 0.06 9.27
CA PHE A 63 -26.29 0.03 8.15
C PHE A 63 -26.75 0.98 7.03
N VAL A 64 -25.81 1.35 6.17
CA VAL A 64 -26.02 2.26 5.04
C VAL A 64 -26.42 1.44 3.81
N ASP A 65 -27.60 1.74 3.27
CA ASP A 65 -28.11 1.24 2.00
C ASP A 65 -28.68 2.41 1.19
N LYS A 66 -28.14 2.67 -0.01
CA LYS A 66 -28.59 3.82 -0.82
C LYS A 66 -30.02 3.65 -1.36
N GLY A 67 -30.52 2.42 -1.42
CA GLY A 67 -31.88 2.11 -1.90
C GLY A 67 -32.96 2.20 -0.81
N SER A 68 -32.58 2.37 0.45
CA SER A 68 -33.51 2.32 1.58
C SER A 68 -33.72 3.69 2.23
N ILE A 69 -34.98 4.03 2.51
CA ILE A 69 -35.34 5.22 3.32
C ILE A 69 -34.96 5.07 4.80
N GLU A 70 -34.68 3.85 5.25
CA GLU A 70 -34.26 3.56 6.63
C GLU A 70 -32.74 3.64 6.82
N SER A 71 -32.01 3.94 5.74
CA SER A 71 -30.55 4.07 5.70
C SER A 71 -30.04 5.18 6.61
N LYS A 72 -29.17 4.81 7.55
CA LYS A 72 -28.60 5.74 8.54
C LYS A 72 -27.15 5.35 8.86
N TYR A 73 -26.37 6.34 9.27
CA TYR A 73 -25.09 6.09 9.91
C TYR A 73 -25.31 5.77 11.40
N PRO A 74 -24.54 4.85 11.99
CA PRO A 74 -24.55 4.62 13.43
C PRO A 74 -24.22 5.90 14.21
N ARG A 75 -24.76 6.05 15.42
CA ARG A 75 -24.43 7.16 16.33
C ARG A 75 -22.92 7.36 16.47
N TYR A 76 -22.50 8.62 16.34
CA TYR A 76 -21.10 9.07 16.44
C TYR A 76 -20.16 8.47 15.38
N SER A 77 -20.71 7.82 14.34
CA SER A 77 -19.94 7.40 13.18
C SER A 77 -19.46 8.62 12.40
N ASN A 78 -18.22 8.57 11.92
CA ASN A 78 -17.68 9.52 10.95
C ASN A 78 -17.95 9.12 9.49
N GLY A 79 -18.69 8.03 9.25
CA GLY A 79 -19.04 7.55 7.91
C GLY A 79 -17.94 6.73 7.22
N GLU A 80 -16.78 6.52 7.83
CA GLU A 80 -15.69 5.76 7.21
C GLU A 80 -15.92 4.25 7.28
N VAL A 81 -15.52 3.54 6.23
CA VAL A 81 -15.52 2.07 6.18
C VAL A 81 -14.45 1.52 7.12
N SER A 82 -14.77 0.49 7.88
CA SER A 82 -13.83 -0.12 8.82
C SER A 82 -14.07 -1.63 9.00
N PHE A 83 -13.35 -2.43 8.20
CA PHE A 83 -13.31 -3.89 8.34
C PHE A 83 -12.62 -4.31 9.65
N LEU A 84 -11.60 -3.55 10.09
CA LEU A 84 -10.94 -3.79 11.36
C LEU A 84 -11.92 -3.67 12.53
N SER A 85 -12.74 -2.62 12.53
CA SER A 85 -13.77 -2.48 13.54
C SER A 85 -14.66 -3.72 13.52
N GLN A 86 -15.17 -4.13 12.34
CA GLN A 86 -16.11 -5.26 12.19
C GLN A 86 -15.53 -6.53 12.81
N LYS A 87 -14.30 -6.86 12.42
CA LYS A 87 -13.55 -8.01 12.93
C LYS A 87 -13.44 -7.97 14.45
N ILE A 88 -13.00 -6.84 15.02
CA ILE A 88 -12.79 -6.70 16.47
C ILE A 88 -14.08 -6.94 17.27
N ALA A 89 -15.25 -6.43 16.86
CA ALA A 89 -16.46 -6.70 17.64
C ALA A 89 -17.01 -8.10 17.43
N ILE A 90 -16.82 -8.72 16.25
CA ILE A 90 -17.13 -10.13 16.05
C ILE A 90 -16.29 -10.98 17.01
N GLU A 91 -14.97 -10.77 17.02
CA GLU A 91 -14.03 -11.47 17.91
C GLU A 91 -14.34 -11.22 19.38
N GLY A 92 -14.62 -9.96 19.75
CA GLY A 92 -15.01 -9.59 21.12
C GLY A 92 -16.31 -10.25 21.56
N THR A 93 -17.29 -10.37 20.66
CA THR A 93 -18.57 -11.05 20.93
C THR A 93 -18.36 -12.54 21.10
N LEU A 94 -17.57 -13.18 20.22
CA LEU A 94 -17.20 -14.59 20.37
C LEU A 94 -16.47 -14.84 21.70
N LYS A 95 -15.49 -14.01 22.04
CA LYS A 95 -14.74 -14.11 23.31
C LYS A 95 -15.64 -13.95 24.53
N LYS A 96 -16.63 -13.04 24.49
CA LYS A 96 -17.58 -12.86 25.60
C LYS A 96 -18.41 -14.12 25.87
N TRP A 97 -18.71 -14.90 24.84
CA TRP A 97 -19.64 -16.04 24.93
C TRP A 97 -19.00 -17.42 24.81
N GLN A 98 -17.70 -17.52 24.52
CA GLN A 98 -16.97 -18.77 24.28
C GLN A 98 -17.12 -19.84 25.39
N SER A 99 -17.44 -19.45 26.62
CA SER A 99 -17.65 -20.37 27.75
C SER A 99 -18.91 -20.02 28.54
N SER A 100 -19.93 -19.49 27.85
CA SER A 100 -21.19 -19.11 28.47
C SER A 100 -22.02 -20.34 28.84
N GLU A 101 -22.50 -20.39 30.09
CA GLU A 101 -23.54 -21.36 30.48
C GLU A 101 -24.90 -21.02 29.85
N MET A 102 -25.09 -19.74 29.49
CA MET A 102 -26.35 -19.19 28.98
C MET A 102 -26.47 -19.32 27.47
N VAL A 103 -25.43 -18.93 26.72
CA VAL A 103 -25.45 -18.86 25.26
C VAL A 103 -24.79 -20.11 24.69
N GLU A 104 -25.56 -20.90 23.94
CA GLU A 104 -25.10 -22.18 23.40
C GLU A 104 -24.61 -22.07 21.96
N LYS A 105 -25.37 -21.34 21.13
CA LYS A 105 -25.07 -21.20 19.69
C LYS A 105 -25.19 -19.75 19.27
N MET A 106 -24.36 -19.38 18.31
CA MET A 106 -24.36 -18.07 17.69
C MET A 106 -24.18 -18.23 16.19
N PHE A 107 -25.04 -17.60 15.42
CA PHE A 107 -25.00 -17.63 13.96
C PHE A 107 -24.65 -16.24 13.46
N LEU A 108 -23.45 -16.12 12.87
CA LEU A 108 -22.95 -14.86 12.35
C LEU A 108 -23.75 -14.48 11.11
N TRP A 109 -24.36 -13.31 11.15
CA TRP A 109 -25.17 -12.78 10.07
C TRP A 109 -24.32 -12.42 8.84
N ALA A 110 -24.94 -12.59 7.67
CA ALA A 110 -24.45 -12.19 6.35
C ALA A 110 -23.18 -12.90 5.85
N TRP A 111 -22.98 -14.17 6.23
CA TRP A 111 -22.18 -15.06 5.37
C TRP A 111 -22.94 -15.36 4.08
N ASP A 112 -22.36 -15.00 2.94
CA ASP A 112 -22.97 -15.13 1.63
C ASP A 112 -22.30 -16.25 0.82
N ALA A 113 -23.10 -17.01 0.07
CA ALA A 113 -22.60 -18.10 -0.76
C ALA A 113 -21.99 -17.63 -2.10
N ARG A 114 -22.23 -16.38 -2.52
CA ARG A 114 -21.62 -15.82 -3.74
C ARG A 114 -20.10 -15.76 -3.58
N PRO A 115 -19.33 -16.21 -4.58
CA PRO A 115 -17.89 -16.32 -4.46
C PRO A 115 -17.23 -14.93 -4.41
N PHE A 116 -16.35 -14.71 -3.44
CA PHE A 116 -15.40 -13.60 -3.46
C PHE A 116 -14.25 -13.95 -4.43
N PRO A 117 -13.73 -13.00 -5.24
CA PRO A 117 -14.05 -11.58 -5.28
C PRO A 117 -15.15 -11.24 -6.28
N TYR A 118 -15.78 -12.23 -6.93
CA TYR A 118 -16.83 -11.96 -7.90
C TYR A 118 -17.91 -11.11 -7.25
N PHE A 119 -18.57 -11.57 -6.18
CA PHE A 119 -19.30 -10.67 -5.29
C PHE A 119 -18.32 -10.02 -4.31
N PRO A 120 -18.28 -8.69 -4.19
CA PRO A 120 -19.25 -7.71 -4.72
C PRO A 120 -18.92 -7.09 -6.09
N ASN A 121 -17.80 -7.40 -6.72
CA ASN A 121 -17.28 -6.62 -7.86
C ASN A 121 -18.14 -6.62 -9.14
N LEU A 122 -18.95 -7.65 -9.42
CA LEU A 122 -19.87 -7.67 -10.59
C LEU A 122 -21.23 -7.03 -10.28
N CYS A 123 -21.23 -5.70 -10.13
CA CYS A 123 -22.44 -4.92 -9.82
C CYS A 123 -23.56 -5.00 -10.88
N ASP A 124 -23.23 -5.30 -12.13
CA ASP A 124 -24.24 -5.51 -13.19
C ASP A 124 -25.04 -6.80 -12.96
N MET A 125 -24.46 -7.76 -12.24
CA MET A 125 -25.11 -9.00 -11.86
C MET A 125 -25.83 -8.91 -10.51
N TRP A 126 -25.30 -8.14 -9.56
CA TRP A 126 -25.88 -8.03 -8.22
C TRP A 126 -26.15 -6.59 -7.83
N THR A 127 -27.44 -6.27 -7.73
CA THR A 127 -27.94 -4.94 -7.39
C THR A 127 -27.50 -4.46 -6.00
N ASP A 128 -27.26 -5.39 -5.07
CA ASP A 128 -26.85 -5.14 -3.69
C ASP A 128 -25.32 -5.06 -3.50
N CYS A 129 -24.52 -5.13 -4.58
CA CYS A 129 -23.05 -5.12 -4.50
C CYS A 129 -22.50 -3.96 -3.66
N HIS A 130 -23.08 -2.77 -3.79
CA HIS A 130 -22.65 -1.54 -3.12
C HIS A 130 -22.79 -1.63 -1.60
N ASN A 131 -23.70 -2.48 -1.11
CA ASN A 131 -23.97 -2.65 0.31
C ASN A 131 -22.96 -3.58 0.98
N TRP A 132 -22.21 -4.40 0.21
CA TRP A 132 -21.18 -5.27 0.79
C TRP A 132 -20.18 -4.48 1.62
N GLN A 133 -19.73 -3.33 1.14
CA GLN A 133 -18.64 -2.60 1.77
C GLN A 133 -18.99 -2.01 3.14
N THR A 134 -20.20 -1.47 3.31
CA THR A 134 -20.64 -0.81 4.54
C THR A 134 -21.52 -1.69 5.41
N GLY A 135 -22.14 -2.73 4.83
CA GLY A 135 -23.08 -3.61 5.49
C GLY A 135 -22.44 -4.76 6.27
N HIS A 136 -23.28 -5.71 6.67
CA HIS A 136 -22.91 -6.81 7.57
C HIS A 136 -22.13 -7.95 6.90
N TRP A 137 -22.09 -8.01 5.57
CA TRP A 137 -21.39 -9.06 4.83
C TRP A 137 -19.97 -9.30 5.34
N ILE A 138 -19.57 -10.58 5.40
CA ILE A 138 -18.32 -11.01 6.04
C ILE A 138 -17.35 -11.71 5.08
N GLN A 139 -17.85 -12.24 3.97
CA GLN A 139 -17.06 -12.92 2.95
C GLN A 139 -16.04 -11.94 2.35
N GLY A 140 -14.79 -12.39 2.24
CA GLY A 140 -13.68 -11.51 1.86
C GLY A 140 -13.24 -10.50 2.92
N LYS A 141 -13.78 -10.51 4.15
CA LYS A 141 -13.31 -9.58 5.21
C LYS A 141 -12.65 -10.32 6.38
N LEU A 142 -13.21 -11.44 6.82
CA LEU A 142 -12.74 -12.15 8.01
C LEU A 142 -11.37 -12.82 7.86
N SER A 143 -10.95 -13.16 6.65
CA SER A 143 -9.67 -13.82 6.41
C SER A 143 -8.46 -12.90 6.52
N GLN A 144 -8.67 -11.58 6.64
CA GLN A 144 -7.58 -10.62 6.76
C GLN A 144 -6.94 -10.71 8.16
N LEU A 145 -5.62 -10.64 8.22
CA LEU A 145 -4.83 -10.69 9.46
C LEU A 145 -4.69 -9.30 10.07
N SER A 146 -4.63 -9.21 11.40
CA SER A 146 -4.27 -7.95 12.07
C SER A 146 -2.78 -7.69 11.89
N ILE A 147 -2.40 -6.47 11.51
CA ILE A 147 -0.98 -6.11 11.42
C ILE A 147 -0.26 -6.20 12.77
N SER A 148 -0.98 -5.95 13.87
CA SER A 148 -0.44 -6.13 15.22
C SER A 148 0.02 -7.57 15.47
N ASP A 149 -0.76 -8.55 14.99
CA ASP A 149 -0.45 -9.98 15.14
C ASP A 149 0.69 -10.39 14.21
N VAL A 150 0.71 -9.89 12.96
CA VAL A 150 1.78 -10.15 12.00
C VAL A 150 3.12 -9.61 12.51
N LEU A 151 3.14 -8.40 13.06
CA LEU A 151 4.35 -7.83 13.67
C LEU A 151 4.81 -8.64 14.88
N SER A 152 3.88 -9.08 15.73
CA SER A 152 4.18 -9.92 16.89
C SER A 152 4.80 -11.26 16.47
N ASP A 153 4.22 -11.93 15.46
CA ASP A 153 4.74 -13.19 14.91
C ASP A 153 6.16 -13.01 14.33
N LEU A 154 6.38 -11.93 13.56
CA LEU A 154 7.70 -11.62 13.00
C LEU A 154 8.76 -11.39 14.08
N LEU A 155 8.44 -10.66 15.14
CA LEU A 155 9.37 -10.38 16.25
C LEU A 155 9.67 -11.64 17.06
N GLN A 156 8.67 -12.48 17.31
CA GLN A 156 8.86 -13.77 17.98
C GLN A 156 9.72 -14.72 17.15
N LYS A 157 9.52 -14.76 15.82
CA LYS A 157 10.40 -15.49 14.88
C LYS A 157 11.84 -14.97 14.90
N ALA A 158 12.03 -13.68 15.17
CA ALA A 158 13.36 -13.10 15.35
C ALA A 158 13.98 -13.38 16.73
N GLY A 159 13.26 -14.05 17.64
CA GLY A 159 13.72 -14.43 18.98
C GLY A 159 13.36 -13.46 20.10
N LEU A 160 12.53 -12.44 19.85
CA LEU A 160 12.04 -11.54 20.90
C LEU A 160 10.90 -12.19 21.69
N LYS A 161 10.90 -11.98 23.01
CA LYS A 161 9.82 -12.37 23.90
C LYS A 161 8.69 -11.34 23.87
N SER A 162 7.47 -11.79 24.16
CA SER A 162 6.26 -10.95 24.14
C SER A 162 6.29 -9.77 25.10
N ASP A 163 7.13 -9.80 26.14
CA ASP A 163 7.32 -8.70 27.09
C ASP A 163 8.29 -7.63 26.59
N GLN A 164 9.06 -7.90 25.54
CA GLN A 164 10.07 -6.99 24.97
C GLN A 164 9.54 -6.07 23.86
N PHE A 165 8.27 -6.23 23.45
CA PHE A 165 7.67 -5.38 22.43
C PHE A 165 6.19 -5.14 22.69
N ASP A 166 5.65 -4.09 22.07
CA ASP A 166 4.24 -3.76 22.07
C ASP A 166 3.79 -3.33 20.67
N THR A 167 3.02 -4.18 20.00
CA THR A 167 2.45 -3.93 18.68
C THR A 167 0.99 -3.50 18.73
N SER A 168 0.39 -3.39 19.93
CA SER A 168 -1.06 -3.23 20.11
C SER A 168 -1.61 -1.90 19.57
N ASN A 169 -0.76 -0.89 19.45
CA ASN A 169 -1.13 0.42 18.94
C ASN A 169 -1.30 0.44 17.41
N VAL A 170 -0.65 -0.47 16.67
CA VAL A 170 -0.73 -0.50 15.20
C VAL A 170 -2.07 -1.07 14.76
N LYS A 171 -2.78 -0.32 13.93
CA LYS A 171 -4.10 -0.67 13.41
C LYS A 171 -4.01 -0.87 11.91
N GLY A 172 -4.53 -2.01 11.44
CA GLY A 172 -4.54 -2.33 10.03
C GLY A 172 -4.90 -3.79 9.80
N LEU A 173 -5.44 -4.07 8.63
CA LEU A 173 -5.69 -5.42 8.16
C LEU A 173 -4.79 -5.72 6.97
N LEU A 174 -4.37 -6.97 6.88
CA LEU A 174 -3.51 -7.50 5.84
C LEU A 174 -4.20 -8.67 5.17
N SER A 175 -4.47 -8.57 3.87
CA SER A 175 -5.04 -9.69 3.12
C SER A 175 -4.00 -10.78 2.83
N GLY A 176 -2.75 -10.38 2.63
CA GLY A 176 -1.62 -11.30 2.47
C GLY A 176 -0.31 -10.56 2.23
N TYR A 177 0.79 -11.24 2.54
CA TYR A 177 2.14 -10.73 2.34
C TYR A 177 3.05 -11.85 1.87
N VAL A 178 3.78 -11.62 0.78
CA VAL A 178 4.61 -12.62 0.11
C VAL A 178 6.07 -12.40 0.50
N ILE A 179 6.66 -13.38 1.20
CA ILE A 179 8.08 -13.39 1.59
C ILE A 179 8.75 -14.54 0.86
N ASN A 180 9.40 -14.25 -0.27
CA ASN A 180 10.00 -15.26 -1.15
C ASN A 180 11.49 -15.52 -0.88
N ASP A 181 12.11 -14.68 -0.04
CA ASP A 181 13.55 -14.67 0.20
C ASP A 181 13.87 -14.50 1.67
N GLN A 182 14.99 -15.09 2.08
CA GLN A 182 15.55 -14.86 3.41
C GLN A 182 15.99 -13.40 3.52
N GLN A 183 15.33 -12.66 4.39
CA GLN A 183 15.65 -11.25 4.65
C GLN A 183 15.56 -10.95 6.15
N PRO A 184 16.31 -9.96 6.65
CA PRO A 184 16.19 -9.51 8.03
C PRO A 184 14.75 -9.08 8.34
N VAL A 185 14.20 -9.49 9.49
CA VAL A 185 12.85 -9.09 9.94
C VAL A 185 12.68 -7.57 9.97
N ARG A 186 13.75 -6.82 10.29
CA ARG A 186 13.75 -5.34 10.21
C ARG A 186 13.39 -4.80 8.82
N SER A 187 13.77 -5.48 7.74
CA SER A 187 13.47 -5.05 6.36
C SER A 187 11.99 -5.23 6.06
N ILE A 188 11.41 -6.35 6.51
CA ILE A 188 9.97 -6.61 6.43
C ILE A 188 9.20 -5.54 7.23
N ILE A 189 9.62 -5.27 8.46
CA ILE A 189 8.99 -4.24 9.30
C ILE A 189 9.05 -2.88 8.61
N LYS A 190 10.18 -2.49 8.02
CA LYS A 190 10.29 -1.23 7.26
C LYS A 190 9.33 -1.15 6.08
N MET A 191 9.10 -2.25 5.38
CA MET A 191 8.08 -2.32 4.33
C MET A 191 6.67 -2.15 4.92
N LEU A 192 6.36 -2.83 6.03
CA LEU A 192 5.06 -2.65 6.70
C LEU A 192 4.89 -1.21 7.23
N GLN A 193 5.97 -0.54 7.65
CA GLN A 193 5.95 0.86 8.08
C GLN A 193 5.53 1.81 6.95
N SER A 194 5.95 1.56 5.71
CA SER A 194 5.54 2.39 4.56
C SER A 194 4.10 2.15 4.12
N CYS A 195 3.51 1.01 4.49
CA CYS A 195 2.14 0.64 4.12
C CYS A 195 1.10 1.02 5.20
N TYR A 196 1.44 0.80 6.47
CA TYR A 196 0.53 0.96 7.61
C TYR A 196 0.88 2.14 8.51
N PHE A 197 1.90 2.92 8.13
CA PHE A 197 2.26 4.21 8.71
C PHE A 197 2.42 4.18 10.23
N PHE A 198 3.44 3.47 10.71
CA PHE A 198 3.80 3.46 12.12
C PHE A 198 5.28 3.76 12.33
N ASP A 199 5.61 4.32 13.49
CA ASP A 199 6.98 4.45 13.97
C ASP A 199 7.33 3.25 14.88
N VAL A 200 8.62 2.90 14.93
CA VAL A 200 9.15 1.89 15.85
C VAL A 200 10.13 2.59 16.76
N VAL A 201 9.86 2.56 18.06
CA VAL A 201 10.60 3.32 19.06
C VAL A 201 10.97 2.43 20.24
N GLU A 202 12.15 2.64 20.79
CA GLU A 202 12.53 2.01 22.05
C GLU A 202 12.07 2.90 23.21
N GLN A 203 11.23 2.36 24.09
CA GLN A 203 10.76 3.05 25.29
C GLN A 203 10.52 2.03 26.40
N ASP A 204 10.97 2.35 27.62
CA ASP A 204 10.81 1.49 28.80
C ASP A 204 11.39 0.08 28.60
N SER A 205 12.53 -0.03 27.92
CA SER A 205 13.16 -1.31 27.53
C SER A 205 12.31 -2.21 26.61
N LYS A 206 11.33 -1.62 25.91
CA LYS A 206 10.49 -2.31 24.91
C LYS A 206 10.55 -1.63 23.55
N LEU A 207 10.44 -2.43 22.50
CA LEU A 207 10.13 -1.92 21.17
C LEU A 207 8.62 -1.64 21.07
N LYS A 208 8.24 -0.37 21.12
CA LYS A 208 6.86 0.06 20.91
C LYS A 208 6.64 0.45 19.46
N PHE A 209 5.57 -0.07 18.89
CA PHE A 209 5.12 0.28 17.55
C PHE A 209 3.97 1.25 17.68
N VAL A 210 4.09 2.40 17.03
CA VAL A 210 3.25 3.56 17.33
C VAL A 210 2.61 4.11 16.05
N GLN A 211 1.28 4.10 16.00
CA GLN A 211 0.53 4.52 14.82
C GLN A 211 0.75 6.01 14.52
N LYS A 212 1.03 6.36 13.25
CA LYS A 212 0.99 7.74 12.76
C LYS A 212 -0.47 8.15 12.50
N GLY A 213 -0.72 9.46 12.54
CA GLY A 213 -2.04 10.08 12.44
C GLY A 213 -2.53 10.65 13.77
N ARG A 214 -1.70 10.59 14.82
CA ARG A 214 -2.00 11.15 16.14
C ARG A 214 -1.78 12.67 16.14
N GLY A 215 -2.61 13.37 16.90
CA GLY A 215 -2.51 14.82 17.09
C GLY A 215 -1.32 15.23 17.97
N VAL A 216 -1.20 16.54 18.18
CA VAL A 216 -0.18 17.15 19.05
C VAL A 216 -0.31 16.62 20.47
N THR A 217 0.79 16.15 21.02
CA THR A 217 0.93 15.67 22.41
C THR A 217 1.19 16.83 23.37
N THR A 218 2.01 17.81 22.95
CA THR A 218 2.37 18.95 23.81
C THR A 218 2.80 20.17 22.99
N VAL A 219 2.70 21.35 23.60
CA VAL A 219 3.14 22.63 23.04
C VAL A 219 4.40 23.09 23.76
N MET A 220 5.48 23.31 23.01
CA MET A 220 6.76 23.79 23.54
C MET A 220 6.74 25.31 23.68
N PRO A 221 7.09 25.84 24.87
CA PRO A 221 7.16 27.28 25.09
C PRO A 221 8.36 27.89 24.36
N ILE A 222 8.18 29.13 23.88
CA ILE A 222 9.15 29.87 23.05
C ILE A 222 10.51 30.00 23.77
N GLY A 223 10.51 30.22 25.08
CA GLY A 223 11.73 30.43 25.88
C GLY A 223 12.54 29.16 26.17
N GLU A 224 12.04 27.98 25.83
CA GLU A 224 12.68 26.70 26.19
C GLU A 224 13.18 25.92 24.98
N THR A 225 13.05 26.47 23.77
CA THR A 225 13.52 25.84 22.54
C THR A 225 14.74 26.60 22.01
N VAL A 226 15.92 25.98 22.04
CA VAL A 226 17.16 26.60 21.54
C VAL A 226 17.58 25.92 20.24
N PHE A 227 17.51 26.61 19.11
CA PHE A 227 17.91 26.05 17.81
C PHE A 227 19.43 25.91 17.69
N SER A 228 19.89 24.83 17.04
CA SER A 228 21.32 24.46 17.04
C SER A 228 22.19 25.40 16.20
N ASN A 229 21.63 26.03 15.17
CA ASN A 229 22.22 27.07 14.34
C ASN A 229 21.16 28.15 14.12
N ASN A 230 21.52 29.42 13.82
CA ASN A 230 20.56 30.50 13.54
C ASN A 230 19.54 30.18 12.42
N SER A 231 19.71 29.08 11.68
CA SER A 231 18.71 28.49 10.78
C SER A 231 17.73 27.58 11.55
N LYS A 232 16.55 28.14 11.86
CA LYS A 232 15.44 27.48 12.56
C LYS A 232 14.81 26.28 11.80
N LEU A 233 15.10 26.16 10.50
CA LEU A 233 14.45 25.25 9.56
C LEU A 233 15.43 24.91 8.44
N VAL A 234 15.70 23.62 8.23
CA VAL A 234 16.41 23.13 7.05
C VAL A 234 15.37 22.57 6.09
N ASN A 235 15.25 23.17 4.91
CA ASN A 235 14.36 22.68 3.87
C ASN A 235 15.13 21.86 2.85
N ILE A 236 14.62 20.66 2.56
CA ILE A 236 15.02 19.91 1.38
C ILE A 236 14.54 20.68 0.14
N SER A 237 15.41 20.79 -0.88
CA SER A 237 15.07 21.45 -2.13
C SER A 237 13.89 20.75 -2.79
N GLN A 238 13.02 21.51 -3.46
CA GLN A 238 11.92 20.94 -4.21
C GLN A 238 12.39 19.99 -5.32
N MET A 239 13.54 20.25 -5.93
CA MET A 239 14.10 19.40 -6.99
C MET A 239 14.48 18.00 -6.49
N ASP A 240 14.74 17.86 -5.19
CA ASP A 240 15.10 16.59 -4.54
C ASP A 240 13.88 15.84 -3.99
N LEU A 241 12.68 16.41 -4.13
CA LEU A 241 11.43 15.79 -3.68
C LEU A 241 10.77 15.00 -4.81
N ASN A 242 10.12 13.90 -4.41
CA ASN A 242 9.32 13.13 -5.34
C ASN A 242 8.10 13.93 -5.76
N ASN A 243 7.84 14.07 -7.06
CA ASN A 243 6.58 14.62 -7.55
C ASN A 243 5.54 13.54 -7.85
N LYS A 244 5.99 12.29 -7.98
CA LYS A 244 5.14 11.13 -8.27
C LYS A 244 5.60 9.90 -7.49
N VAL A 245 4.66 9.19 -6.91
CA VAL A 245 4.89 7.90 -6.24
C VAL A 245 4.00 6.86 -6.91
N ASN A 246 4.62 5.83 -7.49
CA ASN A 246 3.93 4.65 -8.00
C ASN A 246 4.02 3.53 -6.96
N VAL A 247 2.91 2.85 -6.71
CA VAL A 247 2.81 1.70 -5.82
C VAL A 247 2.46 0.48 -6.65
N VAL A 248 3.37 -0.49 -6.70
CA VAL A 248 3.17 -1.80 -7.35
C VAL A 248 2.75 -2.80 -6.29
N TYR A 249 1.63 -3.48 -6.49
CA TYR A 249 1.02 -4.37 -5.49
C TYR A 249 0.33 -5.56 -6.16
N PHE A 250 0.03 -6.60 -5.37
CA PHE A 250 -0.85 -7.70 -5.84
C PHE A 250 -2.30 -7.30 -5.58
N ASN A 251 -3.08 -7.13 -6.65
CA ASN A 251 -4.49 -6.78 -6.52
C ASN A 251 -5.27 -7.97 -5.98
N ARG A 252 -5.98 -7.79 -4.87
CA ARG A 252 -6.74 -8.85 -4.22
C ARG A 252 -7.83 -9.48 -5.09
N ASN A 253 -8.29 -8.77 -6.11
CA ASN A 253 -9.36 -9.21 -7.00
C ASN A 253 -8.83 -10.09 -8.15
N PHE A 254 -9.67 -10.98 -8.68
CA PHE A 254 -9.46 -11.71 -9.94
C PHE A 254 -8.09 -12.40 -10.12
N GLY A 255 -7.64 -13.22 -9.16
CA GLY A 255 -6.46 -14.07 -9.35
C GLY A 255 -5.12 -13.42 -9.02
N TYR A 256 -5.11 -12.37 -8.20
CA TYR A 256 -3.89 -11.71 -7.73
C TYR A 256 -3.00 -11.08 -8.81
N PRO A 257 -3.56 -10.40 -9.84
CA PRO A 257 -2.75 -9.76 -10.84
C PRO A 257 -1.93 -8.64 -10.21
N ILE A 258 -0.80 -8.32 -10.83
CA ILE A 258 0.02 -7.18 -10.40
C ILE A 258 -0.65 -5.93 -10.91
N ASP A 259 -0.84 -4.92 -10.07
CA ASP A 259 -1.44 -3.66 -10.49
C ASP A 259 -0.67 -2.47 -9.91
N VAL A 260 -0.92 -1.28 -10.46
CA VAL A 260 -0.25 -0.05 -10.06
C VAL A 260 -1.23 1.07 -9.79
N LYS A 261 -1.05 1.72 -8.65
CA LYS A 261 -1.67 3.01 -8.33
C LYS A 261 -0.62 4.08 -8.13
N TYR A 262 -1.00 5.33 -8.30
CA TYR A 262 -0.06 6.43 -8.16
C TYR A 262 -0.72 7.67 -7.57
N ALA A 263 0.12 8.49 -6.95
CA ALA A 263 -0.19 9.86 -6.60
C ALA A 263 0.83 10.78 -7.29
N GLU A 264 0.38 11.93 -7.75
CA GLU A 264 1.21 12.89 -8.48
C GLU A 264 0.84 14.32 -8.11
N LEU A 265 1.87 15.18 -7.98
CA LEU A 265 1.73 16.62 -7.80
C LEU A 265 2.15 17.32 -9.10
N PRO A 266 1.46 18.41 -9.50
CA PRO A 266 1.81 19.20 -10.68
C PRO A 266 3.04 20.10 -10.38
N LYS A 267 4.17 19.47 -10.05
CA LYS A 267 5.43 20.11 -9.65
C LYS A 267 6.59 19.37 -10.30
N GLN A 268 7.69 20.07 -10.56
CA GLN A 268 8.94 19.41 -10.95
C GLN A 268 9.52 18.63 -9.77
N GLY A 269 10.02 17.43 -10.06
CA GLY A 269 10.60 16.50 -9.09
C GLY A 269 10.83 15.14 -9.75
N THR A 270 11.21 14.16 -8.95
CA THR A 270 11.46 12.79 -9.41
C THR A 270 10.24 11.89 -9.23
N ALA A 271 10.05 10.94 -10.14
CA ALA A 271 9.11 9.86 -9.94
C ALA A 271 9.83 8.70 -9.25
N ILE A 272 9.20 8.10 -8.23
CA ILE A 272 9.69 6.88 -7.60
C ILE A 272 8.65 5.76 -7.72
N THR A 273 9.14 4.53 -7.69
CA THR A 273 8.31 3.33 -7.68
C THR A 273 8.61 2.55 -6.42
N VAL A 274 7.56 2.18 -5.69
CA VAL A 274 7.63 1.37 -4.48
C VAL A 274 6.94 0.05 -4.77
N GLU A 275 7.72 -1.03 -4.74
CA GLU A 275 7.22 -2.39 -4.88
C GLU A 275 6.80 -2.92 -3.51
N ILE A 276 5.51 -3.24 -3.38
CA ILE A 276 4.89 -3.66 -2.13
C ILE A 276 4.39 -5.09 -2.34
N PRO A 277 5.07 -6.12 -1.81
CA PRO A 277 4.66 -7.51 -2.00
C PRO A 277 3.48 -7.91 -1.09
N LEU A 278 2.50 -7.01 -0.96
CA LEU A 278 1.26 -7.19 -0.20
C LEU A 278 0.11 -7.40 -1.18
N ILE A 279 -0.86 -8.21 -0.73
CA ILE A 279 -2.15 -8.37 -1.39
C ILE A 279 -3.08 -7.29 -0.86
N MET A 280 -3.55 -6.41 -1.73
CA MET A 280 -4.31 -5.21 -1.36
C MET A 280 -5.41 -4.89 -2.37
N GLU A 281 -6.39 -4.10 -1.95
CA GLU A 281 -7.38 -3.52 -2.85
C GLU A 281 -6.87 -2.19 -3.45
N GLU A 282 -7.43 -1.78 -4.59
CA GLU A 282 -7.02 -0.55 -5.31
C GLU A 282 -7.02 0.69 -4.40
N GLY A 283 -8.04 0.84 -3.57
CA GLY A 283 -8.13 1.95 -2.63
C GLY A 283 -6.95 1.98 -1.64
N GLU A 284 -6.55 0.81 -1.11
CA GLU A 284 -5.43 0.71 -0.17
C GLU A 284 -4.11 1.14 -0.83
N ALA A 285 -3.86 0.68 -2.07
CA ALA A 285 -2.68 1.05 -2.83
C ALA A 285 -2.65 2.55 -3.18
N GLN A 286 -3.80 3.14 -3.55
CA GLN A 286 -3.95 4.56 -3.79
C GLN A 286 -3.64 5.38 -2.53
N ASN A 287 -4.17 4.96 -1.37
CA ASN A 287 -3.90 5.62 -0.09
C ASN A 287 -2.41 5.60 0.23
N ILE A 288 -1.73 4.46 0.03
CA ILE A 288 -0.28 4.37 0.25
C ILE A 288 0.47 5.34 -0.65
N ALA A 289 0.13 5.40 -1.94
CA ALA A 289 0.78 6.33 -2.87
C ALA A 289 0.60 7.80 -2.43
N GLU A 290 -0.62 8.18 -2.03
CA GLU A 290 -0.93 9.53 -1.54
C GLU A 290 -0.19 9.86 -0.26
N VAL A 291 -0.24 8.97 0.75
CA VAL A 291 0.43 9.19 2.04
C VAL A 291 1.94 9.30 1.85
N LEU A 292 2.56 8.42 1.07
CA LEU A 292 4.00 8.48 0.81
C LEU A 292 4.42 9.77 0.11
N LEU A 293 3.62 10.24 -0.85
CA LEU A 293 3.88 11.51 -1.54
C LEU A 293 3.68 12.72 -0.61
N TYR A 294 2.52 12.85 0.03
CA TYR A 294 2.25 14.02 0.86
C TYR A 294 3.12 14.07 2.12
N SER A 295 3.40 12.92 2.73
CA SER A 295 4.31 12.86 3.88
C SER A 295 5.72 13.27 3.52
N SER A 296 6.27 12.84 2.36
CA SER A 296 7.62 13.27 1.95
C SER A 296 7.71 14.78 1.76
N TRP A 297 6.65 15.41 1.23
CA TRP A 297 6.56 16.86 1.09
C TRP A 297 6.42 17.58 2.43
N GLN A 298 5.73 16.99 3.39
CA GLN A 298 5.56 17.57 4.71
C GLN A 298 6.86 17.44 5.54
N GLU A 299 7.54 16.31 5.41
CA GLU A 299 8.78 15.98 6.13
C GLU A 299 10.02 16.68 5.57
N ARG A 300 9.89 17.42 4.45
CA ARG A 300 10.96 18.28 3.89
C ARG A 300 11.47 19.34 4.87
N ASN A 301 10.63 19.73 5.82
CA ASN A 301 10.92 20.74 6.83
C ASN A 301 11.59 20.04 8.01
N ILE A 302 12.92 20.18 8.15
CA ILE A 302 13.69 19.54 9.22
C ILE A 302 13.97 20.56 10.33
N TYR A 303 13.71 20.15 11.56
CA TYR A 303 13.86 20.95 12.78
C TYR A 303 14.95 20.35 13.66
N ASN A 304 15.93 21.15 14.06
CA ASN A 304 16.99 20.75 14.99
C ASN A 304 17.11 21.77 16.12
N PHE A 305 16.78 21.35 17.33
CA PHE A 305 16.74 22.22 18.51
C PHE A 305 17.15 21.45 19.77
N LYS A 306 17.39 22.19 20.84
CA LYS A 306 17.70 21.69 22.17
C LYS A 306 16.57 22.08 23.11
N LEU A 307 16.22 21.15 23.99
CA LEU A 307 15.27 21.34 25.08
C LEU A 307 15.97 21.14 26.43
N PRO A 308 15.54 21.85 27.49
CA PRO A 308 15.93 21.57 28.87
C PRO A 308 15.59 20.14 29.28
N ILE A 309 16.34 19.61 30.25
CA ILE A 309 16.20 18.21 30.68
C ILE A 309 14.81 17.83 31.21
N ARG A 310 14.00 18.80 31.65
CA ARG A 310 12.62 18.54 32.09
C ARG A 310 11.73 17.92 31.00
N TYR A 311 12.16 17.98 29.74
CA TYR A 311 11.49 17.35 28.60
C TYR A 311 12.04 15.96 28.25
N ALA A 312 12.79 15.31 29.13
CA ALA A 312 13.37 13.96 28.91
C ALA A 312 12.33 12.89 28.60
N TRP A 313 11.08 13.13 28.99
CA TRP A 313 9.96 12.25 28.73
C TRP A 313 9.51 12.24 27.26
N LEU A 314 9.95 13.21 26.44
CA LEU A 314 9.70 13.22 25.00
C LEU A 314 10.53 12.13 24.32
N VAL A 315 9.85 11.31 23.53
CA VAL A 315 10.47 10.21 22.79
C VAL A 315 10.30 10.42 21.28
N PRO A 316 11.11 9.76 20.43
CA PRO A 316 10.79 9.64 19.02
C PRO A 316 9.34 9.19 18.81
N SER A 317 8.73 9.60 17.69
CA SER A 317 7.29 9.48 17.37
C SER A 317 6.34 10.49 18.05
N ASP A 318 6.76 11.19 19.11
CA ASP A 318 5.92 12.23 19.70
C ASP A 318 5.74 13.40 18.75
N VAL A 319 4.53 13.97 18.76
CA VAL A 319 4.17 15.13 17.93
C VAL A 319 4.04 16.34 18.85
N ILE A 320 4.84 17.36 18.59
CA ILE A 320 4.86 18.58 19.39
C ILE A 320 4.52 19.80 18.53
N THR A 321 4.03 20.86 19.17
CA THR A 321 3.97 22.19 18.54
C THR A 321 5.12 23.03 19.04
N ILE A 322 5.91 23.59 18.11
CA ILE A 322 6.93 24.59 18.40
C ILE A 322 6.35 25.96 18.05
N LEU A 323 6.46 26.90 18.98
CA LEU A 323 6.07 28.29 18.79
C LEU A 323 7.29 29.12 18.34
N ASP A 324 7.16 29.82 17.20
CA ASP A 324 8.15 30.78 16.71
C ASP A 324 7.48 32.14 16.45
N GLY A 325 7.48 33.00 17.46
CA GLY A 325 6.64 34.20 17.47
C GLY A 325 5.16 33.83 17.39
N GLU A 326 4.47 34.29 16.35
CA GLU A 326 3.06 33.95 16.09
C GLU A 326 2.90 32.64 15.30
N LYS A 327 3.97 32.10 14.72
CA LYS A 327 3.91 30.88 13.89
C LYS A 327 3.89 29.63 14.76
N LYS A 328 3.02 28.69 14.38
CA LYS A 328 2.94 27.36 14.99
C LYS A 328 3.47 26.32 14.02
N HIS A 329 4.46 25.57 14.47
CA HIS A 329 5.05 24.47 13.70
C HIS A 329 4.70 23.14 14.35
N THR A 330 4.01 22.26 13.63
CA THR A 330 3.74 20.89 14.09
C THR A 330 4.90 20.00 13.65
N VAL A 331 5.58 19.41 14.63
CA VAL A 331 6.83 18.67 14.44
C VAL A 331 6.69 17.28 15.05
N ARG A 332 7.03 16.24 14.28
CA ARG A 332 7.18 14.88 14.79
C ARG A 332 8.63 14.61 15.11
N ILE A 333 8.92 14.13 16.31
CA ILE A 333 10.28 13.84 16.76
C ILE A 333 10.76 12.56 16.07
N ILE A 334 11.93 12.65 15.42
CA ILE A 334 12.59 11.52 14.75
C ILE A 334 13.70 10.96 15.63
N LYS A 335 14.40 11.84 16.34
CA LYS A 335 15.57 11.48 17.14
C LYS A 335 15.68 12.39 18.35
N THR A 336 16.04 11.80 19.47
CA THR A 336 16.47 12.53 20.66
C THR A 336 17.88 12.06 21.05
N LYS A 337 18.70 12.96 21.58
CA LYS A 337 20.03 12.66 22.14
C LYS A 337 20.21 13.47 23.41
N PHE A 338 20.48 12.79 24.53
CA PHE A 338 20.83 13.47 25.77
C PHE A 338 22.32 13.83 25.76
N GLU A 339 22.62 15.11 25.98
CA GLU A 339 23.99 15.63 26.01
C GLU A 339 24.05 16.89 26.89
N SER A 340 25.00 16.95 27.82
CA SER A 340 25.28 18.14 28.65
C SER A 340 24.06 18.74 29.36
N MET A 341 23.24 17.91 30.03
CA MET A 341 21.98 18.30 30.70
C MET A 341 20.93 18.94 29.79
N ALA A 342 21.02 18.73 28.48
CA ALA A 342 20.03 19.11 27.51
C ALA A 342 19.67 17.91 26.62
N ILE A 343 18.53 18.02 25.95
CA ILE A 343 18.08 17.04 24.97
C ILE A 343 18.15 17.69 23.61
N GLN A 344 19.03 17.19 22.75
CA GLN A 344 19.01 17.51 21.33
C GLN A 344 17.88 16.74 20.66
N VAL A 345 17.05 17.44 19.92
CA VAL A 345 15.89 16.91 19.23
C VAL A 345 16.02 17.21 17.74
N SER A 346 15.91 16.16 16.92
CA SER A 346 15.70 16.27 15.49
C SER A 346 14.28 15.83 15.17
N GLY A 347 13.54 16.67 14.45
CA GLY A 347 12.17 16.41 14.05
C GLY A 347 11.91 16.84 12.62
N VAL A 348 10.76 16.44 12.11
CA VAL A 348 10.29 16.78 10.77
C VAL A 348 8.91 17.40 10.84
N GLY A 349 8.57 18.23 9.85
CA GLY A 349 7.22 18.75 9.67
C GLY A 349 6.21 17.61 9.67
N TYR A 350 5.07 17.84 10.32
CA TYR A 350 4.07 16.79 10.50
C TYR A 350 2.65 17.31 10.33
N ASP A 351 1.83 16.53 9.65
CA ASP A 351 0.40 16.75 9.51
C ASP A 351 -0.30 15.40 9.72
N SER A 352 -1.07 15.30 10.81
CA SER A 352 -1.79 14.08 11.16
C SER A 352 -2.89 13.73 10.17
N SER A 353 -3.42 14.72 9.43
CA SER A 353 -4.49 14.51 8.46
C SER A 353 -4.06 13.70 7.24
N ILE A 354 -2.77 13.75 6.89
CA ILE A 354 -2.17 12.94 5.82
C ILE A 354 -2.34 11.46 6.12
N TYR A 355 -2.14 11.05 7.37
CA TYR A 355 -2.13 9.64 7.79
C TYR A 355 -3.51 9.11 8.17
N LYS A 356 -4.58 9.83 7.86
CA LYS A 356 -5.92 9.27 8.00
C LYS A 356 -5.99 8.06 7.08
N LEU A 357 -6.07 6.87 7.67
CA LEU A 357 -6.47 5.64 6.99
C LEU A 357 -7.96 5.77 6.63
N SER A 358 -8.30 6.74 5.79
CA SER A 358 -9.52 6.63 5.01
C SER A 358 -9.18 5.55 4.00
N PHE A 359 -9.63 4.31 4.22
CA PHE A 359 -9.69 3.33 3.14
C PHE A 359 -10.44 4.05 2.01
N PRO A 360 -9.78 4.46 0.91
CA PRO A 360 -10.43 5.21 -0.16
C PRO A 360 -11.28 4.20 -0.90
N SER A 361 -12.46 3.98 -0.35
CA SER A 361 -13.56 3.43 -1.09
C SER A 361 -14.66 4.48 -1.31
N THR A 362 -14.50 5.66 -0.71
CA THR A 362 -15.41 6.81 -0.86
C THR A 362 -15.00 7.78 -1.97
N ARG A 363 -13.74 7.78 -2.42
CA ARG A 363 -13.42 8.36 -3.73
C ARG A 363 -13.83 7.36 -4.78
N SER A 364 -15.11 7.45 -5.16
CA SER A 364 -15.70 6.93 -6.39
C SER A 364 -14.78 5.94 -7.08
N LEU A 365 -14.88 4.67 -6.70
CA LEU A 365 -14.78 3.65 -7.72
C LEU A 365 -15.90 4.02 -8.71
N MET A 366 -15.59 4.88 -9.67
CA MET A 366 -16.07 4.66 -11.03
C MET A 366 -15.55 3.26 -11.29
N LEU A 367 -16.40 2.28 -10.95
CA LEU A 367 -16.15 0.88 -11.17
C LEU A 367 -15.79 0.85 -12.63
N LYS A 368 -14.51 0.66 -12.91
CA LYS A 368 -14.14 0.21 -14.23
C LYS A 368 -14.86 -1.11 -14.34
N GLU A 369 -15.89 -1.10 -15.17
CA GLU A 369 -16.17 -2.18 -16.06
C GLU A 369 -14.82 -2.88 -16.31
N TYR A 370 -14.67 -4.09 -15.77
CA TYR A 370 -13.68 -5.03 -16.26
C TYR A 370 -14.43 -5.91 -17.28
N PRO A 371 -14.75 -5.42 -18.50
CA PRO A 371 -14.62 -6.35 -19.62
C PRO A 371 -13.16 -6.83 -19.57
N PRO A 372 -12.83 -8.03 -20.06
CA PRO A 372 -11.44 -8.47 -20.11
C PRO A 372 -10.61 -7.33 -20.72
N SER A 373 -9.91 -6.59 -19.86
CA SER A 373 -9.14 -5.45 -20.32
C SER A 373 -8.09 -6.10 -21.17
N HIS A 374 -8.00 -5.71 -22.43
CA HIS A 374 -6.91 -6.13 -23.26
C HIS A 374 -5.62 -5.66 -22.57
N ILE A 375 -4.94 -6.58 -21.88
CA ILE A 375 -3.71 -6.28 -21.16
C ILE A 375 -2.59 -6.38 -22.18
N SER A 376 -1.91 -5.26 -22.39
CA SER A 376 -0.94 -5.16 -23.47
C SER A 376 0.27 -6.06 -23.21
N LYS A 377 0.64 -6.96 -24.13
CA LYS A 377 1.71 -7.95 -23.85
C LYS A 377 3.08 -7.28 -23.68
N THR A 378 3.77 -7.55 -22.58
CA THR A 378 5.16 -7.09 -22.41
C THR A 378 6.12 -8.08 -23.05
N ILE A 379 7.05 -7.58 -23.87
CA ILE A 379 8.08 -8.35 -24.53
C ILE A 379 9.42 -8.03 -23.88
N ILE A 380 10.16 -9.07 -23.50
CA ILE A 380 11.52 -8.95 -23.00
C ILE A 380 12.47 -8.99 -24.20
N GLU A 381 13.28 -7.95 -24.41
CA GLU A 381 14.41 -8.00 -25.32
C GLU A 381 15.73 -8.00 -24.54
N MET A 382 16.61 -8.91 -24.92
CA MET A 382 17.94 -9.00 -24.32
C MET A 382 18.83 -7.95 -24.98
N ILE A 383 19.59 -7.25 -24.15
CA ILE A 383 20.66 -6.36 -24.59
C ILE A 383 21.95 -7.12 -24.34
N ASP A 384 22.49 -7.74 -25.39
CA ASP A 384 23.79 -8.41 -25.35
C ASP A 384 24.88 -7.33 -25.44
N LEU A 385 25.19 -6.70 -24.30
CA LEU A 385 26.25 -5.70 -24.21
C LEU A 385 27.61 -6.42 -24.22
N PRO A 386 28.59 -6.00 -25.04
CA PRO A 386 29.91 -6.60 -25.04
C PRO A 386 30.55 -6.45 -23.66
N TYR A 387 30.81 -7.61 -23.06
CA TYR A 387 31.51 -7.92 -21.80
C TYR A 387 32.15 -6.73 -21.05
N VAL A 388 31.44 -6.22 -20.05
CA VAL A 388 32.07 -5.54 -18.90
C VAL A 388 31.97 -6.49 -17.71
N LYS A 389 33.09 -7.15 -17.40
CA LYS A 389 33.33 -8.07 -16.26
C LYS A 389 32.18 -8.17 -15.23
N GLY A 390 31.39 -9.24 -15.30
CA GLY A 390 30.39 -9.60 -14.29
C GLY A 390 29.39 -10.64 -14.77
N ASN A 391 28.67 -11.29 -13.85
CA ASN A 391 27.53 -12.18 -14.17
C ASN A 391 26.22 -11.38 -14.40
N SER A 392 26.30 -10.18 -14.98
CA SER A 392 25.15 -9.29 -15.17
C SER A 392 24.56 -9.44 -16.57
N VAL A 393 23.24 -9.57 -16.66
CA VAL A 393 22.52 -9.54 -17.95
C VAL A 393 21.62 -8.31 -17.99
N SER A 394 21.54 -7.67 -19.14
CA SER A 394 20.76 -6.46 -19.38
C SER A 394 19.58 -6.72 -20.30
N PHE A 395 18.45 -6.10 -20.01
CA PHE A 395 17.20 -6.24 -20.74
C PHE A 395 16.50 -4.90 -20.91
N THR A 396 15.69 -4.83 -21.94
CA THR A 396 14.67 -3.79 -22.11
C THR A 396 13.29 -4.46 -22.14
N LEU A 397 12.30 -3.76 -21.59
CA LEU A 397 10.90 -4.14 -21.71
C LEU A 397 10.26 -3.26 -22.78
N ILE A 398 9.77 -3.91 -23.84
CA ILE A 398 9.03 -3.26 -24.92
C ILE A 398 7.59 -3.77 -24.93
N ASN A 399 6.73 -3.03 -25.62
CA ASN A 399 5.35 -3.39 -25.86
C ASN A 399 5.00 -2.95 -27.29
N GLU A 400 4.09 -3.67 -27.95
CA GLU A 400 3.68 -3.39 -29.34
C GLU A 400 2.27 -2.80 -29.47
N GLU A 401 1.58 -2.58 -28.35
CA GLU A 401 0.16 -2.29 -28.27
C GLU A 401 -0.08 -0.94 -27.56
N LYS A 402 -1.31 -0.41 -27.61
CA LYS A 402 -1.63 0.84 -26.88
C LYS A 402 -1.88 0.53 -25.40
N ASP A 403 -1.84 1.57 -24.56
CA ASP A 403 -2.24 1.53 -23.13
C ASP A 403 -1.41 0.62 -22.21
N TRP A 404 -0.13 0.38 -22.56
CA TRP A 404 0.80 -0.29 -21.65
C TRP A 404 1.04 0.54 -20.39
N LYS A 405 0.75 -0.05 -19.23
CA LYS A 405 0.87 0.62 -17.92
C LYS A 405 2.21 0.39 -17.24
N GLY A 406 3.02 -0.51 -17.78
CA GLY A 406 4.24 -1.02 -17.17
C GLY A 406 4.20 -2.52 -16.94
N ALA A 407 5.30 -3.05 -16.41
CA ALA A 407 5.47 -4.46 -16.14
C ALA A 407 6.44 -4.72 -14.99
N THR A 408 6.28 -5.88 -14.36
CA THR A 408 7.25 -6.46 -13.44
C THR A 408 7.97 -7.62 -14.11
N LEU A 409 9.30 -7.57 -14.15
CA LEU A 409 10.15 -8.65 -14.58
C LEU A 409 10.40 -9.61 -13.41
N PHE A 410 10.13 -10.89 -13.64
CA PHE A 410 10.40 -11.96 -12.69
C PHE A 410 11.48 -12.89 -13.23
N ILE A 411 12.28 -13.45 -12.32
CA ILE A 411 13.22 -14.53 -12.59
C ILE A 411 12.82 -15.80 -11.86
N SER A 412 13.03 -16.96 -12.51
CA SER A 412 13.01 -18.27 -11.86
C SER A 412 14.16 -19.13 -12.38
N TYR A 413 14.69 -20.02 -11.54
CA TYR A 413 15.69 -21.02 -11.94
C TYR A 413 15.09 -22.42 -12.09
N ASN A 414 13.79 -22.59 -11.82
CA ASN A 414 13.09 -23.87 -11.86
C ASN A 414 11.72 -23.81 -12.57
N ASP A 415 11.38 -22.65 -13.15
CA ASP A 415 10.09 -22.38 -13.81
C ASP A 415 8.86 -22.53 -12.91
N LYS A 416 9.05 -22.39 -11.59
CA LYS A 416 7.98 -22.50 -10.59
C LYS A 416 8.02 -21.33 -9.63
N ASP A 417 9.18 -21.10 -9.04
CA ASP A 417 9.37 -20.05 -8.03
C ASP A 417 9.86 -18.77 -8.73
N TYR A 418 8.91 -17.94 -9.16
CA TYR A 418 9.20 -16.66 -9.79
C TYR A 418 9.36 -15.55 -8.75
N LYS A 419 10.48 -14.83 -8.83
CA LYS A 419 10.82 -13.70 -7.94
C LYS A 419 10.89 -12.41 -8.74
N PRO A 420 10.24 -11.32 -8.31
CA PRO A 420 10.34 -10.04 -8.98
C PRO A 420 11.78 -9.53 -8.85
N ILE A 421 12.33 -9.01 -9.94
CA ILE A 421 13.69 -8.46 -10.00
C ILE A 421 13.73 -7.01 -10.44
N ALA A 422 12.68 -6.53 -11.11
CA ALA A 422 12.51 -5.13 -11.45
C ALA A 422 11.07 -4.84 -11.86
N SER A 423 10.52 -3.72 -11.42
CA SER A 423 9.28 -3.13 -11.96
C SER A 423 9.56 -1.82 -12.66
N THR A 424 8.93 -1.60 -13.82
CA THR A 424 9.00 -0.33 -14.53
C THR A 424 7.67 0.01 -15.18
N ASN A 425 7.30 1.29 -15.10
CA ASN A 425 6.24 1.88 -15.93
C ASN A 425 6.83 2.78 -17.04
N LYS A 426 8.16 2.79 -17.16
CA LYS A 426 8.89 3.53 -18.18
C LYS A 426 9.20 2.60 -19.34
N GLN A 427 8.55 2.86 -20.46
CA GLN A 427 8.76 2.10 -21.69
C GLN A 427 10.08 2.51 -22.32
N SER A 428 10.84 1.56 -22.81
CA SER A 428 12.04 1.87 -23.57
C SER A 428 11.70 2.58 -24.88
N THR A 429 12.53 3.55 -25.24
CA THR A 429 12.42 4.21 -26.56
C THR A 429 12.79 3.18 -27.62
N TYR A 430 11.80 2.74 -28.40
CA TYR A 430 11.87 1.57 -29.27
C TYR A 430 11.32 1.86 -30.66
N GLY A 431 11.94 1.26 -31.67
CA GLY A 431 11.52 1.37 -33.06
C GLY A 431 12.23 0.38 -33.97
N TYR A 432 12.21 0.71 -35.25
CA TYR A 432 12.87 -0.06 -36.30
C TYR A 432 13.69 0.87 -37.19
N VAL A 433 14.82 0.37 -37.70
CA VAL A 433 15.60 1.04 -38.74
C VAL A 433 14.88 0.87 -40.07
N MET A 434 14.52 1.98 -40.71
CA MET A 434 13.90 2.00 -42.03
C MET A 434 14.92 2.00 -43.16
N GLU A 435 16.01 2.73 -42.99
CA GLU A 435 17.07 2.85 -43.99
C GLU A 435 18.41 2.96 -43.28
N SER A 436 19.40 2.20 -43.75
CA SER A 436 20.76 2.21 -43.25
C SER A 436 21.71 2.64 -44.37
N THR A 437 22.40 3.78 -44.20
CA THR A 437 23.43 4.26 -45.12
C THR A 437 24.75 4.54 -44.39
N ASP A 438 25.83 4.76 -45.14
CA ASP A 438 27.13 5.12 -44.55
C ASP A 438 27.11 6.49 -43.84
N GLU A 439 26.18 7.37 -44.22
CA GLU A 439 26.08 8.74 -43.69
C GLU A 439 25.11 8.88 -42.52
N GLY A 440 24.23 7.89 -42.28
CA GLY A 440 23.20 8.00 -41.26
C GLY A 440 22.22 6.83 -41.23
N LEU A 441 21.39 6.81 -40.20
CA LEU A 441 20.29 5.85 -40.07
C LEU A 441 18.97 6.59 -40.06
N VAL A 442 17.98 6.07 -40.77
CA VAL A 442 16.60 6.55 -40.66
C VAL A 442 15.84 5.54 -39.82
N ILE A 443 15.30 5.98 -38.69
CA ILE A 443 14.52 5.14 -37.77
C ILE A 443 13.07 5.60 -37.71
N VAL A 444 12.17 4.66 -37.44
CA VAL A 444 10.79 4.96 -37.05
C VAL A 444 10.55 4.41 -35.66
N LEU A 445 10.28 5.31 -34.72
CA LEU A 445 9.92 4.97 -33.35
C LEU A 445 8.48 4.48 -33.30
N ARG A 446 8.29 3.33 -32.65
CA ARG A 446 6.97 2.90 -32.18
C ARG A 446 6.62 3.62 -30.88
N PHE A 447 7.61 3.78 -29.99
CA PHE A 447 7.46 4.38 -28.68
C PHE A 447 8.66 5.25 -28.30
N GLY A 448 8.41 6.27 -27.46
CA GLY A 448 9.40 7.25 -27.05
C GLY A 448 9.60 8.38 -28.07
N LYS A 449 10.53 9.29 -27.75
CA LYS A 449 10.95 10.40 -28.60
C LYS A 449 12.44 10.62 -28.39
N LEU A 450 13.15 11.01 -29.45
CA LEU A 450 14.53 11.47 -29.33
C LEU A 450 14.58 12.98 -29.15
N LEU A 451 15.55 13.43 -28.36
CA LEU A 451 15.92 14.84 -28.22
C LEU A 451 17.04 15.15 -29.22
N GLY A 452 16.97 16.33 -29.86
CA GLY A 452 17.68 16.62 -31.10
C GLY A 452 19.21 16.55 -31.03
N ILE A 453 19.83 17.19 -30.03
CA ILE A 453 21.29 17.23 -29.85
C ILE A 453 21.58 17.01 -28.37
N ILE A 454 22.19 15.87 -28.05
CA ILE A 454 22.72 15.56 -26.72
C ILE A 454 24.09 14.91 -26.93
N ASP A 455 25.05 15.23 -26.07
CA ASP A 455 26.37 14.59 -26.10
C ASP A 455 26.24 13.08 -25.89
N SER A 456 26.49 12.31 -26.95
CA SER A 456 26.68 10.85 -26.98
C SER A 456 25.47 9.98 -26.56
N ASN A 457 24.36 10.04 -27.31
CA ASN A 457 23.32 9.01 -27.21
C ASN A 457 23.85 7.65 -27.70
N SER A 458 23.45 6.56 -27.03
CA SER A 458 23.79 5.18 -27.43
C SER A 458 22.50 4.41 -27.68
N ALA A 459 22.47 3.58 -28.72
CA ALA A 459 21.35 2.69 -29.01
C ALA A 459 21.87 1.29 -29.39
N LEU A 460 21.10 0.26 -29.05
CA LEU A 460 21.27 -1.07 -29.60
C LEU A 460 20.48 -1.16 -30.92
N ILE A 461 21.17 -1.56 -31.97
CA ILE A 461 20.61 -1.79 -33.30
C ILE A 461 20.96 -3.21 -33.73
N GLY A 462 19.96 -4.09 -33.74
CA GLY A 462 20.19 -5.53 -33.89
C GLY A 462 21.08 -6.06 -32.77
N LYS A 463 22.35 -6.34 -33.06
CA LYS A 463 23.39 -6.76 -32.09
C LYS A 463 24.50 -5.73 -31.87
N GLU A 464 24.39 -4.55 -32.48
CA GLU A 464 25.44 -3.53 -32.46
C GLU A 464 25.04 -2.36 -31.55
N ILE A 465 25.95 -1.90 -30.69
CA ILE A 465 25.80 -0.62 -30.01
C ILE A 465 26.29 0.48 -30.95
N VAL A 466 25.38 1.37 -31.33
CA VAL A 466 25.67 2.54 -32.16
C VAL A 466 25.56 3.79 -31.31
N LYS A 467 26.60 4.61 -31.30
CA LYS A 467 26.53 5.97 -30.74
C LYS A 467 26.17 6.96 -31.82
N PHE A 468 25.34 7.93 -31.49
CA PHE A 468 24.92 8.99 -32.40
C PHE A 468 24.87 10.33 -31.67
N GLN A 469 25.22 11.40 -32.39
CA GLN A 469 25.26 12.74 -31.81
C GLN A 469 23.99 13.55 -32.12
N SER A 470 23.38 13.31 -33.28
CA SER A 470 22.24 14.09 -33.76
C SER A 470 21.08 13.19 -34.13
N ALA A 471 19.87 13.58 -33.72
CA ALA A 471 18.60 12.94 -34.09
C ALA A 471 17.61 13.99 -34.59
N GLU A 472 17.51 14.14 -35.90
CA GLU A 472 16.60 15.10 -36.54
C GLU A 472 15.23 14.45 -36.81
N LEU A 473 14.14 15.06 -36.34
CA LEU A 473 12.78 14.59 -36.64
C LEU A 473 12.42 14.99 -38.08
N ILE A 474 12.28 14.01 -38.97
CA ILE A 474 12.00 14.23 -40.40
C ILE A 474 10.53 13.97 -40.78
N ASP A 475 9.80 13.19 -39.97
CA ASP A 475 8.35 12.98 -40.08
C ASP A 475 7.81 12.47 -38.72
N LYS A 476 6.49 12.25 -38.58
CA LYS A 476 5.86 11.72 -37.37
C LYS A 476 6.54 10.43 -36.91
N ASN A 477 7.20 10.50 -35.76
CA ASN A 477 8.01 9.43 -35.16
C ASN A 477 9.20 8.93 -36.01
N LYS A 478 9.52 9.61 -37.12
CA LYS A 478 10.62 9.25 -38.01
C LYS A 478 11.80 10.19 -37.78
N TYR A 479 12.96 9.62 -37.48
CA TYR A 479 14.16 10.38 -37.15
C TYR A 479 15.33 10.00 -38.06
N LYS A 480 16.13 10.99 -38.46
CA LYS A 480 17.42 10.81 -39.11
C LYS A 480 18.53 10.95 -38.06
N LEU A 481 19.23 9.85 -37.83
CA LEU A 481 20.41 9.79 -36.96
C LEU A 481 21.67 10.09 -37.78
N SER A 482 22.51 10.98 -37.26
CA SER A 482 23.75 11.41 -37.93
C SER A 482 24.92 11.51 -36.94
N ASN A 483 26.14 11.58 -37.49
CA ASN A 483 27.41 11.49 -36.75
C ASN A 483 27.50 10.19 -35.94
N LEU A 484 27.37 9.07 -36.65
CA LEU A 484 27.37 7.74 -36.06
C LEU A 484 28.79 7.29 -35.75
N ILE A 485 28.99 6.75 -34.54
CA ILE A 485 30.18 5.97 -34.20
C ILE A 485 29.74 4.51 -34.15
N ARG A 486 30.27 3.71 -35.08
CA ARG A 486 29.95 2.29 -35.32
C ARG A 486 31.19 1.42 -35.15
N GLY A 487 31.02 0.10 -35.03
CA GLY A 487 32.10 -0.87 -35.22
C GLY A 487 32.86 -1.36 -33.98
N GLN A 488 32.29 -2.36 -33.30
CA GLN A 488 33.11 -3.46 -32.73
C GLN A 488 32.80 -4.84 -33.34
N GLU A 489 31.64 -5.06 -34.02
CA GLU A 489 31.32 -6.35 -34.68
C GLU A 489 30.57 -6.29 -36.05
N GLY A 490 30.64 -5.19 -36.81
CA GLY A 490 30.59 -5.28 -38.29
C GLY A 490 29.24 -5.46 -39.02
N THR A 491 28.12 -4.89 -38.57
CA THR A 491 26.89 -4.83 -39.40
C THR A 491 26.96 -3.70 -40.42
N LYS A 492 27.03 -3.98 -41.74
CA LYS A 492 27.07 -2.92 -42.78
C LYS A 492 25.68 -2.36 -43.10
N ASP A 493 24.66 -3.22 -43.12
CA ASP A 493 23.26 -2.85 -43.32
C ASP A 493 22.47 -3.28 -42.08
N ALA A 494 21.77 -2.32 -41.48
CA ALA A 494 20.88 -2.54 -40.33
C ALA A 494 19.41 -2.30 -40.70
N THR A 495 19.07 -2.22 -41.98
CA THR A 495 17.70 -1.98 -42.43
C THR A 495 16.78 -3.11 -41.95
N GLY A 496 15.67 -2.74 -41.30
CA GLY A 496 14.73 -3.67 -40.67
C GLY A 496 15.10 -4.10 -39.24
N GLU A 497 16.31 -3.79 -38.77
CA GLU A 497 16.73 -4.14 -37.41
C GLU A 497 15.99 -3.31 -36.36
N LYS A 498 15.86 -3.90 -35.17
CA LYS A 498 15.28 -3.24 -34.00
C LYS A 498 16.19 -2.14 -33.50
N PHE A 499 15.62 -0.98 -33.22
CA PHE A 499 16.27 0.14 -32.55
C PHE A 499 15.79 0.22 -31.11
N VAL A 500 16.70 0.18 -30.14
CA VAL A 500 16.43 0.40 -28.72
C VAL A 500 17.39 1.47 -28.22
N LEU A 501 16.88 2.59 -27.70
CA LEU A 501 17.72 3.58 -27.04
C LEU A 501 18.25 3.02 -25.73
N LEU A 502 19.55 3.17 -25.49
CA LEU A 502 20.19 2.78 -24.24
C LEU A 502 20.08 3.93 -23.23
N ASP A 503 18.93 4.01 -22.57
CA ASP A 503 18.63 5.00 -21.54
C ASP A 503 18.41 4.33 -20.16
N ASP A 504 17.84 5.08 -19.22
CA ASP A 504 17.50 4.61 -17.87
C ASP A 504 16.33 3.61 -17.82
N SER A 505 15.77 3.20 -18.97
CA SER A 505 14.81 2.08 -19.05
C SER A 505 15.46 0.70 -19.10
N ILE A 506 16.80 0.62 -19.23
CA ILE A 506 17.52 -0.66 -19.19
C ILE A 506 17.50 -1.24 -17.78
N ILE A 507 17.10 -2.50 -17.69
CA ILE A 507 17.13 -3.28 -16.46
C ILE A 507 18.33 -4.21 -16.51
N SER A 508 19.23 -4.11 -15.53
CA SER A 508 20.40 -5.00 -15.41
C SER A 508 20.41 -5.67 -14.04
N PHE A 509 20.67 -6.97 -14.00
CA PHE A 509 20.74 -7.73 -12.75
C PHE A 509 21.73 -8.90 -12.87
N GLU A 510 22.23 -9.35 -11.73
CA GLU A 510 23.13 -10.50 -11.66
C GLU A 510 22.37 -11.83 -11.76
N VAL A 511 22.94 -12.77 -12.52
CA VAL A 511 22.43 -14.13 -12.70
C VAL A 511 23.47 -15.17 -12.28
N GLN A 512 23.00 -16.38 -11.95
CA GLN A 512 23.92 -17.48 -11.64
C GLN A 512 24.56 -18.02 -12.92
N ARG A 513 25.90 -18.07 -12.96
CA ARG A 513 26.67 -18.54 -14.11
C ARG A 513 26.45 -20.02 -14.38
N GLY A 514 26.31 -20.40 -15.65
CA GLY A 514 26.15 -21.79 -16.09
C GLY A 514 24.79 -22.40 -15.76
N LYS A 515 23.82 -21.59 -15.32
CA LYS A 515 22.47 -22.05 -15.03
C LYS A 515 21.48 -21.44 -16.00
N LYS A 516 20.58 -22.30 -16.47
CA LYS A 516 19.36 -21.89 -17.16
C LYS A 516 18.46 -21.14 -16.19
N PHE A 517 17.88 -20.05 -16.66
CA PHE A 517 16.90 -19.27 -15.94
C PHE A 517 15.75 -18.86 -16.87
N TYR A 518 14.63 -18.51 -16.25
CA TYR A 518 13.36 -18.21 -16.87
C TYR A 518 12.97 -16.80 -16.49
N LEU A 519 12.57 -15.99 -17.47
CA LEU A 519 12.10 -14.63 -17.25
C LEU A 519 10.64 -14.50 -17.65
N LYS A 520 9.83 -13.87 -16.80
CA LYS A 520 8.44 -13.47 -17.13
C LYS A 520 8.30 -11.97 -16.95
N ALA A 521 7.90 -11.25 -17.99
CA ALA A 521 7.56 -9.83 -17.88
C ALA A 521 6.04 -9.73 -17.79
N VAL A 522 5.54 -9.63 -16.56
CA VAL A 522 4.12 -9.59 -16.27
C VAL A 522 3.66 -8.15 -16.41
N THR A 523 2.85 -7.86 -17.43
CA THR A 523 2.23 -6.53 -17.58
C THR A 523 1.33 -6.24 -16.39
N TYR A 524 1.29 -4.99 -15.93
CA TYR A 524 0.32 -4.59 -14.90
C TYR A 524 -1.12 -4.81 -15.37
N GLY A 525 -1.86 -5.58 -14.58
CA GLY A 525 -3.20 -6.09 -14.85
C GLY A 525 -3.20 -7.60 -15.14
N ASP A 526 -2.06 -8.19 -15.48
CA ASP A 526 -1.94 -9.63 -15.78
C ASP A 526 -1.42 -10.43 -14.57
N SER A 527 -1.42 -11.76 -14.73
CA SER A 527 -0.92 -12.71 -13.75
C SER A 527 0.36 -13.43 -14.22
N LEU A 528 1.15 -13.92 -13.26
CA LEU A 528 2.30 -14.77 -13.52
C LEU A 528 1.93 -16.04 -14.29
N ASP A 529 0.75 -16.60 -14.01
CA ASP A 529 0.28 -17.85 -14.61
C ASP A 529 -0.08 -17.66 -16.10
N ASN A 530 -0.57 -16.49 -16.46
CA ASN A 530 -0.90 -16.15 -17.86
C ASN A 530 0.32 -15.70 -18.69
N THR A 531 1.43 -15.37 -18.04
CA THR A 531 2.62 -14.83 -18.71
C THR A 531 3.56 -15.96 -19.14
N GLU A 532 3.92 -15.99 -20.42
CA GLU A 532 4.89 -16.95 -20.97
C GLU A 532 6.32 -16.65 -20.50
N ALA A 533 7.08 -17.70 -20.20
CA ALA A 533 8.46 -17.59 -19.76
C ALA A 533 9.43 -17.53 -20.95
N LYS A 534 10.32 -16.52 -20.97
CA LYS A 534 11.49 -16.47 -21.84
C LYS A 534 12.63 -17.24 -21.19
N VAL A 535 13.09 -18.30 -21.85
CA VAL A 535 14.18 -19.16 -21.36
C VAL A 535 15.52 -18.64 -21.84
N LEU A 536 16.48 -18.51 -20.92
CA LEU A 536 17.84 -18.06 -21.22
C LEU A 536 18.87 -18.94 -20.53
N ASN A 537 20.02 -19.09 -21.17
CA ASN A 537 21.18 -19.78 -20.64
C ASN A 537 22.30 -18.75 -20.50
N ASN A 538 22.88 -18.61 -19.31
CA ASN A 538 24.04 -17.76 -19.04
C ASN A 538 25.31 -18.59 -18.88
#